data_AF-A0A9W7BWR0-F1
#
_entry.id   AF-A0A9W7BWR0-F1
#
_cell.length_a   1.000
_cell.length_b   1.000
_cell.length_c   1.000
_cell.angle_alpha   90.00
_cell.angle_beta   90.00
_cell.angle_gamma   90.00
#
_symmetry.space_group_name_H-M   'P 1'
#
loop_
_entity.id
_entity.type
_entity.pdbx_description
1 polymer ?
#
loop_
_entity_poly.entity_id
_entity_poly.type
_entity_poly.pdbx_seq_one_letter_code
_entity_poly.pdbx_strand_id
1 'polypeptide(L)'
;MFKNSGDLATLKLYDTRNYKSAFATFGVGLKEFTETLQRNSGVSGEKGKEIYESCRLPEGDNLLEFNYDGSQILLKLRGGVVVVIDAFDGKLVNVLTEHITEKSGGISVATFNGKGVSIVDGSEICSYKNVEGGVSARWKEGHEGDVKGVRFFEGVEGGVSASDGVLTFWGGSRILRERMNVEEGGE
;
A
#
# COMPACT_ATOMS: atom_id res chain seq x y z
N MET A 1 21.63 -2.89 17.98
CA MET A 1 22.56 -3.24 16.89
C MET A 1 21.93 -4.41 16.12
N PHE A 2 21.02 -4.12 15.18
CA PHE A 2 20.42 -5.18 14.35
C PHE A 2 21.46 -5.54 13.28
N LYS A 3 21.95 -6.79 13.33
CA LYS A 3 22.78 -7.36 12.27
C LYS A 3 22.05 -7.17 10.94
N ASN A 4 22.78 -6.77 9.89
CA ASN A 4 22.35 -6.84 8.49
C ASN A 4 21.73 -8.22 8.21
N SER A 5 20.42 -8.38 8.42
CA SER A 5 19.64 -9.30 7.61
C SER A 5 19.65 -8.66 6.24
N GLY A 6 20.06 -9.37 5.20
CA GLY A 6 20.01 -8.87 3.81
C GLY A 6 18.58 -8.55 3.32
N ASP A 7 17.59 -8.67 4.20
CA ASP A 7 16.17 -8.49 3.97
C ASP A 7 15.77 -7.02 4.15
N LEU A 8 14.89 -6.58 3.25
CA LEU A 8 14.34 -5.23 3.20
C LEU A 8 13.47 -4.88 4.42
N ALA A 9 12.74 -5.88 4.90
CA ALA A 9 11.90 -5.81 6.07
C ALA A 9 11.86 -7.17 6.76
N THR A 10 11.76 -7.18 8.09
CA THR A 10 11.50 -8.40 8.86
C THR A 10 10.17 -8.24 9.59
N LEU A 11 9.20 -9.09 9.26
CA LEU A 11 7.94 -9.18 9.97
C LEU A 11 8.07 -10.21 11.09
N LYS A 12 7.59 -9.86 12.28
CA LYS A 12 7.54 -10.76 13.43
C LYS A 12 6.11 -10.81 13.95
N LEU A 13 5.54 -12.01 13.97
CA LEU A 13 4.19 -12.23 14.47
C LEU A 13 4.24 -12.81 15.88
N TYR A 14 3.46 -12.23 16.77
CA TYR A 14 3.42 -12.57 18.18
C TYR A 14 2.00 -13.04 18.56
N ASP A 15 1.93 -14.02 19.46
CA ASP A 15 0.65 -14.36 20.09
C ASP A 15 0.33 -13.26 21.11
N THR A 16 -0.85 -12.66 21.01
CA THR A 16 -1.29 -11.59 21.93
C THR A 16 -1.39 -12.08 23.37
N ARG A 17 -1.55 -13.39 23.58
CA ARG A 17 -1.57 -14.03 24.90
C ARG A 17 -0.17 -14.30 25.45
N ASN A 18 0.86 -14.32 24.58
CA ASN A 18 2.24 -14.62 24.95
C ASN A 18 3.26 -13.96 24.00
N TYR A 19 3.61 -12.70 24.29
CA TYR A 19 4.51 -11.88 23.47
C TYR A 19 6.01 -12.12 23.74
N LYS A 20 6.38 -13.20 24.45
CA LYS A 20 7.78 -13.46 24.84
C LYS A 20 8.69 -13.77 23.65
N SER A 21 8.14 -14.36 22.60
CA SER A 21 8.85 -14.68 21.37
C SER A 21 7.88 -14.64 20.20
N ALA A 22 8.38 -14.23 19.03
CA ALA A 22 7.60 -14.33 17.80
C ALA A 22 7.34 -15.82 17.50
N PHE A 23 6.11 -16.17 17.13
CA PHE A 23 5.78 -17.52 16.66
C PHE A 23 6.13 -17.70 15.18
N ALA A 24 6.22 -16.60 14.43
CA ALA A 24 6.67 -16.58 13.06
C ALA A 24 7.54 -15.35 12.80
N THR A 25 8.53 -15.51 11.93
CA THR A 25 9.41 -14.43 11.48
C THR A 25 9.69 -14.61 10.01
N PHE A 26 9.41 -13.59 9.22
CA PHE A 26 9.57 -13.60 7.78
C PHE A 26 10.39 -12.40 7.33
N GLY A 27 11.16 -12.56 6.27
CA GLY A 27 11.99 -11.52 5.69
C GLY A 27 11.65 -11.32 4.23
N VAL A 28 11.59 -10.07 3.77
CA VAL A 28 11.46 -9.77 2.34
C VAL A 28 12.86 -9.69 1.75
N GLY A 29 13.34 -10.79 1.17
CA GLY A 29 14.69 -10.89 0.61
C GLY A 29 14.78 -10.43 -0.86
N LEU A 30 15.98 -10.01 -1.29
CA LEU A 30 16.24 -9.50 -2.65
C LEU A 30 15.77 -10.43 -3.76
N LYS A 31 16.06 -11.73 -3.61
CA LYS A 31 15.73 -12.73 -4.63
C LYS A 31 14.21 -12.84 -4.83
N GLU A 32 13.48 -13.11 -3.75
CA GLU A 32 12.02 -13.25 -3.78
C GLU A 32 11.34 -11.97 -4.27
N PHE A 33 11.85 -10.81 -3.84
CA PHE A 33 11.38 -9.50 -4.30
C PHE A 33 11.52 -9.33 -5.80
N THR A 34 12.72 -9.54 -6.34
CA THR A 34 13.00 -9.32 -7.77
C THR A 34 12.31 -10.34 -8.66
N GLU A 35 12.21 -11.60 -8.23
CA GLU A 35 11.45 -12.64 -8.94
C GLU A 35 9.95 -12.32 -8.98
N THR A 36 9.37 -11.88 -7.85
CA THR A 36 7.96 -11.49 -7.78
C THR A 36 7.67 -10.25 -8.60
N LEU A 37 8.53 -9.24 -8.52
CA LEU A 37 8.41 -8.02 -9.30
C LEU A 37 8.47 -8.31 -10.80
N GLN A 38 9.41 -9.15 -11.24
CA GLN A 38 9.49 -9.57 -12.64
C GLN A 38 8.23 -10.32 -13.09
N ARG A 39 7.74 -11.25 -12.27
CA ARG A 39 6.56 -12.06 -12.58
C ARG A 39 5.29 -11.21 -12.76
N ASN A 40 5.11 -10.19 -11.92
CA ASN A 40 3.83 -9.46 -11.85
C ASN A 40 3.84 -8.12 -12.60
N SER A 41 5.01 -7.52 -12.83
CA SER A 41 5.15 -6.21 -13.50
C SER A 41 6.10 -6.20 -14.70
N GLY A 42 6.81 -7.30 -14.95
CA GLY A 42 7.85 -7.38 -15.99
C GLY A 42 9.15 -6.64 -15.68
N VAL A 43 9.26 -5.97 -14.52
CA VAL A 43 10.49 -5.27 -14.12
C VAL A 43 11.52 -6.28 -13.62
N SER A 44 12.64 -6.39 -14.34
CA SER A 44 13.71 -7.38 -14.07
C SER A 44 15.11 -6.74 -14.07
N GLY A 45 16.11 -7.50 -13.63
CA GLY A 45 17.52 -7.11 -13.71
C GLY A 45 17.87 -5.97 -12.76
N GLU A 46 18.78 -5.09 -13.18
CA GLU A 46 19.33 -4.03 -12.31
C GLU A 46 18.24 -3.08 -11.80
N LYS A 47 17.24 -2.77 -12.62
CA LYS A 47 16.11 -1.92 -12.19
C LYS A 47 15.34 -2.51 -11.01
N GLY A 48 15.11 -3.81 -10.98
CA GLY A 48 14.44 -4.47 -9.85
C GLY A 48 15.28 -4.41 -8.57
N LYS A 49 16.60 -4.54 -8.72
CA LYS A 49 17.56 -4.44 -7.62
C LYS A 49 17.67 -2.99 -7.11
N GLU A 50 17.70 -1.99 -7.98
CA GLU A 50 17.67 -0.56 -7.62
C GLU A 50 16.41 -0.22 -6.82
N ILE A 51 15.24 -0.73 -7.24
CA ILE A 51 14.00 -0.58 -6.48
C ILE A 51 14.14 -1.22 -5.10
N TYR A 52 14.61 -2.46 -5.01
CA TYR A 52 14.83 -3.14 -3.73
C TYR A 52 15.78 -2.35 -2.81
N GLU A 53 16.90 -1.87 -3.35
CA GLU A 53 17.93 -1.16 -2.61
C GLU A 53 17.51 0.25 -2.20
N SER A 54 16.57 0.89 -2.90
CA SER A 54 16.03 2.19 -2.53
C SER A 54 14.90 2.11 -1.50
N CYS A 55 14.20 0.97 -1.40
CA CYS A 55 13.12 0.78 -0.45
C CYS A 55 13.65 0.65 0.98
N ARG A 56 12.93 1.18 1.96
CA ARG A 56 13.20 0.95 3.39
C ARG A 56 11.88 0.95 4.15
N LEU A 57 11.86 0.39 5.37
CA LEU A 57 10.73 0.60 6.27
C LEU A 57 10.60 2.10 6.57
N PRO A 58 9.42 2.72 6.43
CA PRO A 58 9.22 4.11 6.82
C PRO A 58 9.28 4.28 8.33
N GLU A 59 9.68 5.46 8.77
CA GLU A 59 9.46 5.90 10.16
C GLU A 59 8.03 6.45 10.24
N GLY A 60 7.17 5.86 11.08
CA GLY A 60 5.81 6.33 11.31
C GLY A 60 4.77 5.22 11.50
N ASP A 61 3.54 5.63 11.76
CA ASP A 61 2.39 4.74 11.98
C ASP A 61 1.74 4.27 10.66
N ASN A 62 0.89 3.25 10.73
CA ASN A 62 0.12 2.68 9.60
C ASN A 62 0.98 2.06 8.48
N LEU A 63 2.07 1.38 8.85
CA LEU A 63 2.96 0.69 7.91
C LEU A 63 2.38 -0.62 7.37
N LEU A 64 1.54 -1.29 8.16
CA LEU A 64 0.94 -2.55 7.78
C LEU A 64 -0.58 -2.56 7.97
N GLU A 65 -1.23 -3.36 7.15
CA GLU A 65 -2.65 -3.68 7.24
C GLU A 65 -2.84 -5.17 6.95
N PHE A 66 -3.75 -5.83 7.68
CA PHE A 66 -4.26 -7.14 7.28
C PHE A 66 -5.48 -6.96 6.39
N ASN A 67 -5.64 -7.82 5.39
CA ASN A 67 -6.92 -7.92 4.70
C ASN A 67 -8.00 -8.47 5.66
N TYR A 68 -9.26 -8.41 5.22
CA TYR A 68 -10.41 -8.73 6.08
C TYR A 68 -10.35 -10.13 6.71
N ASP A 69 -9.90 -11.15 5.98
CA ASP A 69 -9.80 -12.53 6.48
C ASP A 69 -8.45 -12.85 7.15
N GLY A 70 -7.55 -11.87 7.22
CA GLY A 70 -6.22 -12.01 7.82
C GLY A 70 -5.25 -12.90 7.05
N SER A 71 -5.60 -13.33 5.83
CA SER A 71 -4.73 -14.18 5.00
C SER A 71 -3.57 -13.42 4.36
N GLN A 72 -3.66 -12.10 4.26
CA GLN A 72 -2.65 -11.27 3.60
C GLN A 72 -2.29 -10.05 4.44
N ILE A 73 -1.02 -9.70 4.36
CA ILE A 73 -0.44 -8.50 4.95
C ILE A 73 -0.05 -7.56 3.83
N LEU A 74 -0.53 -6.33 3.88
CA LEU A 74 -0.03 -5.22 3.08
C LEU A 74 1.02 -4.50 3.91
N LEU A 75 2.22 -4.31 3.35
CA LEU A 75 3.28 -3.54 3.97
C LEU A 75 3.70 -2.40 3.04
N LYS A 76 3.65 -1.18 3.58
CA LYS A 76 4.05 0.06 2.91
C LYS A 76 5.53 0.34 3.17
N LEU A 77 6.28 0.57 2.09
CA LEU A 77 7.71 0.88 2.12
C LEU A 77 7.98 2.30 1.61
N ARG A 78 9.10 2.89 2.05
CA ARG A 78 9.64 4.11 1.43
C ARG A 78 9.96 3.86 -0.04
N GLY A 79 9.98 4.93 -0.82
CA GLY A 79 10.19 4.86 -2.27
C GLY A 79 8.93 4.51 -3.06
N GLY A 80 7.76 4.54 -2.41
CA GLY A 80 6.49 4.29 -3.08
C GLY A 80 6.30 2.83 -3.45
N VAL A 81 6.80 1.89 -2.63
CA VAL A 81 6.59 0.46 -2.86
C VAL A 81 5.61 -0.07 -1.83
N VAL A 82 4.66 -0.86 -2.31
CA VAL A 82 3.80 -1.68 -1.44
C VAL A 82 4.08 -3.13 -1.74
N VAL A 83 4.29 -3.93 -0.70
CA VAL A 83 4.39 -5.38 -0.82
C VAL A 83 3.18 -6.05 -0.20
N VAL A 84 2.73 -7.14 -0.82
CA VAL A 84 1.68 -8.01 -0.30
C VAL A 84 2.30 -9.34 0.05
N ILE A 85 2.06 -9.81 1.27
CA ILE A 85 2.68 -10.99 1.87
C ILE A 85 1.58 -11.94 2.33
N ASP A 86 1.73 -13.23 2.08
CA ASP A 86 0.87 -14.26 2.66
C ASP A 86 1.14 -14.34 4.17
N ALA A 87 0.10 -14.18 4.98
CA ALA A 87 0.23 -14.09 6.43
C ALA A 87 0.59 -15.43 7.10
N PHE A 88 0.33 -16.55 6.43
CA PHE A 88 0.49 -17.89 7.00
C PHE A 88 1.88 -18.45 6.74
N ASP A 89 2.41 -18.27 5.53
CA ASP A 89 3.74 -18.78 5.16
C ASP A 89 4.81 -17.70 4.94
N GLY A 90 4.42 -16.43 4.95
CA GLY A 90 5.32 -15.29 4.86
C GLY A 90 5.85 -15.01 3.46
N LYS A 91 5.32 -15.67 2.43
CA LYS A 91 5.78 -15.48 1.05
C LYS A 91 5.28 -14.18 0.46
N LEU A 92 6.10 -13.61 -0.41
CA LEU A 92 5.75 -12.43 -1.18
C LEU A 92 4.76 -12.79 -2.29
N VAL A 93 3.54 -12.25 -2.17
CA VAL A 93 2.47 -12.41 -3.16
C VAL A 93 2.68 -11.42 -4.30
N ASN A 94 2.92 -10.14 -3.98
CA ASN A 94 3.15 -9.11 -4.98
C ASN A 94 4.06 -7.95 -4.49
N VAL A 95 4.66 -7.25 -5.45
CA VAL A 95 5.38 -5.98 -5.29
C VAL A 95 4.71 -4.96 -6.22
N LEU A 96 4.05 -3.97 -5.63
CA LEU A 96 3.33 -2.93 -6.36
C LEU A 96 4.23 -1.70 -6.46
N THR A 97 4.61 -1.33 -7.70
CA THR A 97 5.52 -0.22 -7.99
C THR A 97 4.97 0.78 -9.01
N GLU A 98 3.79 0.51 -9.57
CA GLU A 98 3.26 1.33 -10.68
C GLU A 98 2.85 2.75 -10.26
N HIS A 99 2.72 2.99 -8.96
CA HIS A 99 2.40 4.28 -8.35
C HIS A 99 3.66 5.06 -7.94
N ILE A 100 4.86 4.50 -8.14
CA ILE A 100 6.11 5.27 -7.98
C ILE A 100 6.16 6.29 -9.12
N THR A 101 5.78 7.53 -8.85
CA THR A 101 5.98 8.64 -9.78
C THR A 101 7.29 9.36 -9.46
N GLU A 102 7.95 9.92 -10.47
CA GLU A 102 9.15 10.76 -10.30
C GLU A 102 8.90 11.99 -9.41
N LYS A 103 7.62 12.35 -9.22
CA LYS A 103 7.17 13.47 -8.38
C LYS A 103 6.72 13.06 -6.97
N SER A 104 6.72 11.76 -6.65
CA SER A 104 6.14 11.26 -5.41
C SER A 104 6.99 11.63 -4.19
N GLY A 105 6.39 12.32 -3.22
CA GLY A 105 6.92 12.46 -1.86
C GLY A 105 6.80 11.16 -1.04
N GLY A 106 6.22 10.12 -1.64
CA GLY A 106 5.92 8.82 -1.04
C GLY A 106 4.41 8.58 -0.95
N ILE A 107 4.03 7.30 -0.94
CA ILE A 107 2.64 6.87 -0.71
C ILE A 107 2.09 7.57 0.54
N SER A 108 0.92 8.19 0.45
CA SER A 108 0.21 8.69 1.63
C SER A 108 -0.58 7.57 2.29
N VAL A 109 -1.30 6.76 1.51
CA VAL A 109 -2.13 5.66 2.01
C VAL A 109 -2.04 4.42 1.12
N ALA A 110 -2.02 3.23 1.71
CA ALA A 110 -2.23 1.96 1.02
C ALA A 110 -3.11 1.06 1.89
N THR A 111 -4.14 0.44 1.30
CA THR A 111 -5.18 -0.30 2.03
C THR A 111 -5.79 -1.38 1.15
N PHE A 112 -6.34 -2.45 1.75
CA PHE A 112 -7.09 -3.46 0.99
C PHE A 112 -8.46 -2.91 0.55
N ASN A 113 -8.95 -3.39 -0.60
CA ASN A 113 -10.26 -3.02 -1.17
C ASN A 113 -11.15 -4.26 -1.42
N GLY A 114 -11.11 -5.22 -0.48
CA GLY A 114 -11.68 -6.55 -0.66
C GLY A 114 -10.60 -7.52 -1.16
N LYS A 115 -10.62 -7.86 -2.46
CA LYS A 115 -9.66 -8.81 -3.07
C LYS A 115 -8.38 -8.17 -3.61
N GLY A 116 -8.30 -6.85 -3.67
CA GLY A 116 -7.16 -6.14 -4.21
C GLY A 116 -6.62 -5.10 -3.25
N VAL A 117 -5.81 -4.19 -3.80
CA VAL A 117 -5.16 -3.12 -3.06
C VAL A 117 -5.52 -1.80 -3.70
N SER A 118 -5.61 -0.75 -2.89
CA SER A 118 -5.62 0.60 -3.41
C SER A 118 -4.56 1.44 -2.72
N ILE A 119 -3.99 2.35 -3.49
CA ILE A 119 -2.82 3.13 -3.13
C ILE A 119 -3.08 4.57 -3.51
N VAL A 120 -2.71 5.48 -2.62
CA VAL A 120 -2.78 6.92 -2.82
C VAL A 120 -1.38 7.50 -2.67
N ASP A 121 -1.00 8.30 -3.66
CA ASP A 121 0.26 9.04 -3.70
C ASP A 121 -0.05 10.50 -4.04
N GLY A 122 0.12 11.39 -3.05
CA GLY A 122 -0.35 12.76 -3.14
C GLY A 122 -1.86 12.82 -3.42
N SER A 123 -2.22 13.31 -4.62
CA SER A 123 -3.60 13.40 -5.12
C SER A 123 -3.97 12.32 -6.13
N GLU A 124 -3.03 11.45 -6.52
CA GLU A 124 -3.25 10.34 -7.43
C GLU A 124 -3.72 9.10 -6.65
N ILE A 125 -4.76 8.45 -7.16
CA ILE A 125 -5.26 7.19 -6.63
C ILE A 125 -5.09 6.10 -7.67
N CYS A 126 -4.43 5.01 -7.28
CA CYS A 126 -4.30 3.77 -8.03
C CYS A 126 -5.09 2.66 -7.33
N SER A 127 -5.90 1.92 -8.08
CA SER A 127 -6.64 0.76 -7.57
C SER A 127 -6.30 -0.49 -8.36
N TYR A 128 -6.12 -1.58 -7.64
CA TYR A 128 -5.88 -2.93 -8.13
C TYR A 128 -7.09 -3.77 -7.75
N LYS A 129 -7.71 -4.42 -8.74
CA LYS A 129 -8.90 -5.27 -8.52
C LYS A 129 -8.58 -6.60 -7.80
N ASN A 130 -7.35 -7.08 -7.97
CA ASN A 130 -6.79 -8.24 -7.28
C ASN A 130 -5.34 -7.95 -6.91
N VAL A 131 -4.86 -8.50 -5.80
CA VAL A 131 -3.49 -8.32 -5.32
C VAL A 131 -2.43 -8.82 -6.29
N GLU A 132 -2.72 -9.82 -7.13
CA GLU A 132 -1.79 -10.38 -8.13
C GLU A 132 -1.87 -9.68 -9.50
N GLY A 133 -2.88 -8.83 -9.70
CA GLY A 133 -3.12 -8.13 -10.96
C GLY A 133 -2.34 -6.82 -11.07
N GLY A 134 -2.33 -6.26 -12.28
CA GLY A 134 -1.90 -4.87 -12.50
C GLY A 134 -2.94 -3.84 -12.05
N VAL A 135 -2.62 -2.55 -12.21
CA VAL A 135 -3.56 -1.47 -11.91
C VAL A 135 -4.82 -1.62 -12.76
N SER A 136 -5.98 -1.69 -12.11
CA SER A 136 -7.28 -1.72 -12.77
C SER A 136 -7.84 -0.34 -13.04
N ALA A 137 -7.53 0.64 -12.19
CA ALA A 137 -8.02 2.00 -12.30
C ALA A 137 -7.02 3.01 -11.76
N ARG A 138 -6.93 4.18 -12.40
CA ARG A 138 -6.05 5.27 -11.97
C ARG A 138 -6.75 6.61 -12.15
N TRP A 139 -6.77 7.41 -11.10
CA TRP A 139 -7.34 8.75 -11.13
C TRP A 139 -6.30 9.76 -10.65
N LYS A 140 -5.92 10.69 -11.54
CA LYS A 140 -4.77 11.61 -11.35
C LYS A 140 -5.11 12.98 -10.76
N GLU A 141 -6.39 13.29 -10.56
CA GLU A 141 -6.85 14.65 -10.26
C GLU A 141 -8.03 14.66 -9.28
N GLY A 142 -7.75 14.58 -7.97
CA GLY A 142 -8.79 14.54 -6.92
C GLY A 142 -8.78 15.67 -5.93
N HIS A 143 -7.59 16.06 -5.51
CA HIS A 143 -7.33 16.96 -4.40
C HIS A 143 -6.17 17.88 -4.76
N GLU A 144 -6.19 19.09 -4.21
CA GLU A 144 -5.12 20.08 -4.43
C GLU A 144 -3.98 19.92 -3.42
N GLY A 145 -4.27 19.33 -2.25
CA GLY A 145 -3.32 18.95 -1.22
C GLY A 145 -3.20 17.45 -0.98
N ASP A 146 -2.42 17.09 0.04
CA ASP A 146 -2.11 15.71 0.41
C ASP A 146 -3.34 14.99 0.97
N VAL A 147 -3.76 13.92 0.30
CA VAL A 147 -4.82 13.04 0.79
C VAL A 147 -4.47 12.48 2.17
N LYS A 148 -5.38 12.69 3.12
CA LYS A 148 -5.24 12.28 4.53
C LYS A 148 -5.93 10.95 4.83
N GLY A 149 -6.87 10.55 4.01
CA GLY A 149 -7.59 9.29 4.20
C GLY A 149 -8.24 8.82 2.91
N VAL A 150 -8.37 7.50 2.78
CA VAL A 150 -9.08 6.87 1.68
C VAL A 150 -9.81 5.63 2.19
N ARG A 151 -10.99 5.37 1.64
CA ARG A 151 -11.75 4.13 1.82
C ARG A 151 -12.30 3.68 0.48
N PHE A 152 -12.20 2.41 0.18
CA PHE A 152 -12.72 1.84 -1.05
C PHE A 152 -13.99 1.07 -0.77
N PHE A 153 -14.87 1.03 -1.78
CA PHE A 153 -16.11 0.27 -1.69
C PHE A 153 -15.82 -1.20 -1.97
N GLU A 154 -16.25 -2.10 -1.08
CA GLU A 154 -16.09 -3.53 -1.33
C GLU A 154 -16.90 -3.95 -2.57
N GLY A 155 -16.26 -4.71 -3.47
CA GLY A 155 -16.90 -5.26 -4.66
C GLY A 155 -17.23 -4.25 -5.77
N VAL A 156 -16.93 -2.96 -5.57
CA VAL A 156 -17.19 -1.89 -6.55
C VAL A 156 -15.89 -1.17 -6.87
N GLU A 157 -15.66 -0.87 -8.14
CA GLU A 157 -14.52 -0.08 -8.58
C GLU A 157 -14.75 1.40 -8.20
N GLY A 158 -14.30 1.77 -7.01
CA GLY A 158 -14.48 3.12 -6.50
C GLY A 158 -14.14 3.26 -5.02
N GLY A 159 -14.21 4.50 -4.54
CA GLY A 159 -13.93 4.81 -3.15
C GLY A 159 -14.18 6.28 -2.83
N VAL A 160 -13.79 6.69 -1.63
CA VAL A 160 -13.81 8.06 -1.15
C VAL A 160 -12.42 8.42 -0.64
N SER A 161 -11.93 9.62 -0.96
CA SER A 161 -10.73 10.19 -0.36
C SER A 161 -11.01 11.56 0.25
N ALA A 162 -10.25 11.91 1.27
CA ALA A 162 -10.38 13.17 2.00
C ALA A 162 -9.08 13.99 1.95
N SER A 163 -9.19 15.26 1.54
CA SER A 163 -8.14 16.29 1.62
C SER A 163 -8.80 17.66 1.62
N ASP A 164 -8.14 18.68 2.18
CA ASP A 164 -8.51 20.09 2.01
C ASP A 164 -9.97 20.45 2.38
N GLY A 165 -10.58 19.69 3.30
CA GLY A 165 -12.00 19.83 3.67
C GLY A 165 -13.00 19.33 2.62
N VAL A 166 -12.52 18.57 1.62
CA VAL A 166 -13.30 18.01 0.52
C VAL A 166 -13.27 16.49 0.59
N LEU A 167 -14.42 15.86 0.35
CA LEU A 167 -14.52 14.45 0.04
C LEU A 167 -14.64 14.29 -1.48
N THR A 168 -13.76 13.47 -2.04
CA THR A 168 -13.82 13.10 -3.45
C THR A 168 -14.22 11.65 -3.55
N PHE A 169 -15.32 11.39 -4.25
CA PHE A 169 -15.82 10.07 -4.60
C PHE A 169 -15.33 9.67 -5.99
N TRP A 170 -14.83 8.44 -6.07
CA TRP A 170 -14.24 7.84 -7.25
C TRP A 170 -15.10 6.66 -7.65
N GLY A 171 -15.42 6.52 -8.93
CA GLY A 171 -16.17 5.37 -9.42
C GLY A 171 -16.13 5.25 -10.94
N GLY A 172 -15.60 4.14 -11.45
CA GLY A 172 -15.40 3.93 -12.88
C GLY A 172 -14.71 5.14 -13.55
N SER A 173 -15.28 5.66 -14.64
CA SER A 173 -14.76 6.83 -15.36
C SER A 173 -15.18 8.20 -14.80
N ARG A 174 -15.85 8.25 -13.64
CA ARG A 174 -16.39 9.50 -13.08
C ARG A 174 -15.74 9.83 -11.73
N ILE A 175 -15.48 11.12 -11.56
CA ILE A 175 -15.03 11.72 -10.30
C ILE A 175 -16.15 12.66 -9.85
N LEU A 176 -16.61 12.49 -8.62
CA LEU A 176 -17.58 13.36 -7.97
C LEU A 176 -16.91 14.02 -6.77
N ARG A 177 -16.96 15.36 -6.69
CA ARG A 177 -16.36 16.11 -5.59
C ARG A 177 -17.46 16.77 -4.78
N GLU A 178 -17.45 16.56 -3.47
CA GLU A 178 -18.39 17.18 -2.55
C GLU A 178 -17.61 17.86 -1.42
N ARG A 179 -17.83 19.17 -1.27
CA ARG A 179 -17.22 19.95 -0.19
C ARG A 179 -18.12 19.83 1.04
N MET A 180 -17.56 19.27 2.12
CA MET A 180 -18.24 19.34 3.41
C MET A 180 -17.89 20.67 4.07
N ASN A 181 -18.90 21.52 4.25
CA ASN A 181 -18.79 22.63 5.18
C ASN A 181 -19.12 22.07 6.56
N VAL A 182 -18.12 21.97 7.43
CA VAL A 182 -18.38 21.77 8.86
C VAL A 182 -18.83 23.12 9.37
N GLU A 183 -20.13 23.30 9.59
CA GLU A 183 -20.59 24.43 10.41
C GLU A 183 -20.04 24.18 11.82
N GLU A 184 -19.13 25.04 12.28
CA GLU A 184 -18.73 25.06 13.68
C GLU A 184 -20.01 25.31 14.48
N GLY A 185 -20.45 24.30 15.23
CA GLY A 185 -21.58 24.43 16.12
C GLY A 185 -21.33 25.59 17.07
N GLY A 186 -22.16 26.63 16.97
CA GLY A 186 -22.11 27.78 17.85
C GLY A 186 -22.20 27.38 19.31
N GLU A 187 -21.41 28.07 20.13
CA GLU A 187 -21.36 27.98 21.60
C GLU A 187 -22.74 28.03 22.27
#